data_AF-S7HLB4-F1
#
_entry.id   AF-S7HLB4-F1
#
_cell.length_a   1.000
_cell.length_b   1.000
_cell.length_c   1.000
_cell.angle_alpha   90.00
_cell.angle_beta   90.00
_cell.angle_gamma   90.00
#
_symmetry.space_group_name_H-M   'P 1'
#
loop_
_entity.id
_entity.type
_entity.pdbx_description
1 polymer ?
#
loop_
_entity_poly.entity_id
_entity_poly.type
_entity_poly.pdbx_seq_one_letter_code
_entity_poly.pdbx_strand_id
1 'polypeptide(L)'
;MIITRETDYAIRILRSLADLQLKNIREISDEQLVPRQFAYKISKKLERAGFIEIIRGAQGGCRLTRDLHGITSWTSLTSWNGKTNGKT
;
A
#
# COMPACT_ATOMS: atom_id res chain seq x y z
N MET A 1 11.57 17.84 -13.13
CA MET A 1 12.16 17.12 -11.99
C MET A 1 11.02 16.66 -11.08
N ILE A 2 10.56 15.43 -11.26
CA ILE A 2 9.27 14.92 -10.76
C ILE A 2 9.41 14.06 -9.49
N ILE A 3 10.64 13.63 -9.18
CA ILE A 3 10.95 12.71 -8.08
C ILE A 3 10.50 13.30 -6.73
N THR A 4 10.77 14.58 -6.44
CA THR A 4 10.47 15.18 -5.12
C THR A 4 8.97 15.29 -4.83
N ARG A 5 8.15 15.70 -5.80
CA ARG A 5 6.69 15.81 -5.60
C ARG A 5 6.00 14.45 -5.53
N GLU A 6 6.44 13.50 -6.35
CA GLU A 6 5.88 12.15 -6.30
C GLU A 6 6.19 11.47 -4.97
N THR A 7 7.42 11.63 -4.47
CA THR A 7 7.82 11.12 -3.15
C THR A 7 7.08 11.80 -2.00
N ASP A 8 6.91 13.13 -2.03
CA ASP A 8 6.11 13.86 -1.03
C ASP A 8 4.68 13.31 -0.96
N TYR A 9 4.02 13.17 -2.11
CA TYR A 9 2.67 12.61 -2.18
C TYR A 9 2.62 11.16 -1.70
N ALA A 10 3.63 10.34 -1.98
CA ALA A 10 3.71 8.98 -1.48
C ALA A 10 3.79 8.94 0.06
N ILE A 11 4.63 9.77 0.67
CA ILE A 11 4.74 9.86 2.13
C ILE A 11 3.41 10.31 2.75
N ARG A 12 2.72 11.27 2.14
CA ARG A 12 1.43 11.76 2.63
C ARG A 12 0.33 10.71 2.54
N ILE A 13 0.29 9.94 1.45
CA ILE A 13 -0.63 8.81 1.28
C ILE A 13 -0.34 7.73 2.33
N LEU A 14 0.93 7.34 2.48
CA LEU A 14 1.35 6.36 3.49
C LEU A 14 1.00 6.82 4.91
N ARG A 15 1.19 8.11 5.22
CA ARG A 15 0.82 8.68 6.52
C ARG A 15 -0.69 8.64 6.77
N SER A 16 -1.53 8.90 5.76
CA SER A 16 -2.99 8.78 5.94
C SER A 16 -3.43 7.31 6.15
N LEU A 17 -2.64 6.36 5.65
CA LEU A 17 -2.86 4.92 5.82
C LEU A 17 -2.14 4.32 7.04
N ALA A 18 -1.26 5.08 7.72
CA ALA A 18 -0.48 4.65 8.88
C ALA A 18 -1.36 4.25 10.07
N ASP A 19 -2.57 4.80 10.14
CA ASP A 19 -3.58 4.48 11.16
C ASP A 19 -4.23 3.09 10.96
N LEU A 20 -3.73 2.29 9.99
CA LEU A 20 -4.25 0.98 9.58
C LEU A 20 -5.72 0.97 9.15
N GLN A 21 -6.33 2.15 8.98
CA GLN A 21 -7.70 2.32 8.52
C GLN A 21 -7.79 2.05 7.01
N LEU A 22 -8.91 1.44 6.61
CA LEU A 22 -9.27 1.31 5.21
C LEU A 22 -9.78 2.67 4.73
N LYS A 23 -9.07 3.31 3.80
CA LYS A 23 -9.48 4.60 3.23
C LYS A 23 -9.56 4.54 1.71
N ASN A 24 -10.52 5.25 1.12
CA ASN A 24 -10.56 5.37 -0.33
C ASN A 24 -9.47 6.31 -0.83
N ILE A 25 -8.93 6.03 -2.02
CA ILE A 25 -7.97 6.93 -2.71
C ILE A 25 -8.57 8.33 -2.87
N ARG A 26 -9.90 8.44 -3.05
CA ARG A 26 -10.60 9.72 -3.12
C ARG A 26 -10.54 10.50 -1.80
N GLU A 27 -10.74 9.82 -0.67
CA GLU A 27 -10.66 10.44 0.66
C GLU A 27 -9.23 10.88 0.96
N ILE A 28 -8.25 10.02 0.70
CA ILE A 28 -6.82 10.34 0.88
C ILE A 28 -6.41 11.52 0.01
N SER A 29 -6.90 11.55 -1.25
CA SER A 29 -6.65 12.63 -2.20
C SER A 29 -7.23 13.97 -1.71
N ASP A 30 -8.40 13.94 -1.08
CA ASP A 30 -9.06 15.12 -0.53
C ASP A 30 -8.35 15.61 0.75
N GLU A 31 -8.15 14.71 1.72
CA GLU A 31 -7.46 14.98 3.00
C GLU A 31 -6.03 15.49 2.81
N GLN A 32 -5.29 14.89 1.87
CA GLN A 32 -3.90 15.24 1.61
C GLN A 32 -3.77 16.17 0.40
N LEU A 33 -4.84 16.76 -0.14
CA LEU A 33 -4.75 17.69 -1.29
C LEU A 33 -3.86 17.15 -2.44
N VAL A 34 -3.83 15.84 -2.64
CA VAL A 34 -3.04 15.18 -3.67
C VAL A 34 -3.91 15.06 -4.90
N PRO A 35 -3.48 15.48 -6.09
CA PRO A 35 -4.32 15.33 -7.28
C PRO A 35 -4.64 13.85 -7.52
N ARG A 36 -5.92 13.56 -7.78
CA ARG A 36 -6.44 12.18 -7.90
C ARG A 36 -5.60 11.31 -8.83
N GLN A 37 -5.17 11.83 -9.98
CA GLN A 37 -4.36 11.06 -10.93
C GLN A 37 -3.04 10.57 -10.31
N PHE A 38 -2.42 11.40 -9.47
CA PHE A 38 -1.16 11.07 -8.78
C PHE A 38 -1.42 10.10 -7.65
N ALA A 39 -2.49 10.32 -6.87
CA ALA A 39 -2.88 9.39 -5.82
C ALA A 39 -3.08 7.97 -6.39
N TYR A 40 -3.81 7.80 -7.49
CA TYR A 40 -3.96 6.50 -8.15
C TYR A 40 -2.63 5.91 -8.67
N LYS A 41 -1.78 6.72 -9.30
CA LYS A 41 -0.47 6.27 -9.80
C LYS A 41 0.43 5.81 -8.66
N ILE A 42 0.49 6.57 -7.58
CA ILE A 42 1.33 6.30 -6.42
C ILE A 42 0.80 5.10 -5.65
N SER A 43 -0.51 5.02 -5.39
CA SER A 43 -1.11 3.85 -4.74
C SER A 43 -0.82 2.56 -5.49
N LYS A 44 -0.91 2.55 -6.83
CA LYS A 44 -0.51 1.37 -7.63
C LYS A 44 0.99 1.04 -7.50
N LYS A 45 1.86 2.05 -7.44
CA LYS A 45 3.30 1.82 -7.22
C LYS A 45 3.56 1.22 -5.84
N LEU A 46 2.89 1.74 -4.82
CA LEU A 46 2.99 1.26 -3.43
C LEU A 46 2.44 -0.16 -3.27
N GLU A 47 1.34 -0.48 -3.94
CA GLU A 47 0.75 -1.83 -3.95
C GLU A 47 1.69 -2.84 -4.62
N ARG A 48 2.23 -2.50 -5.79
CA ARG A 48 3.22 -3.35 -6.48
C ARG A 48 4.50 -3.56 -5.67
N ALA A 49 4.86 -2.61 -4.82
CA ALA A 49 5.99 -2.72 -3.92
C ALA A 49 5.64 -3.40 -2.58
N GLY A 50 4.39 -3.79 -2.36
CA GLY A 50 3.93 -4.51 -1.18
C GLY A 50 3.69 -3.65 0.06
N PHE A 51 3.70 -2.32 -0.05
CA PHE A 51 3.46 -1.42 1.07
C PHE A 51 1.98 -1.34 1.44
N ILE A 52 1.10 -1.30 0.44
CA ILE A 52 -0.36 -1.19 0.63
C ILE A 52 -1.09 -2.30 -0.13
N GLU A 53 -2.29 -2.62 0.32
CA GLU A 53 -3.21 -3.52 -0.34
C GLU A 53 -4.42 -2.71 -0.84
N ILE A 54 -4.80 -2.94 -2.08
CA ILE A 54 -5.97 -2.31 -2.69
C ILE A 54 -7.11 -3.34 -2.74
N ILE A 55 -8.10 -3.13 -1.88
CA ILE A 55 -9.28 -3.98 -1.80
C ILE A 55 -10.33 -3.44 -2.78
N ARG A 56 -10.78 -4.29 -3.71
CA ARG A 56 -11.83 -3.94 -4.68
C ARG A 56 -13.22 -4.25 -4.12
N GLY A 57 -14.17 -3.33 -4.29
CA GLY A 57 -15.57 -3.50 -3.87
C GLY A 57 -16.25 -2.15 -3.59
N ALA A 58 -17.56 -2.17 -3.31
CA ALA A 58 -18.34 -0.96 -2.97
C ALA A 58 -17.88 -0.29 -1.64
N GLN A 59 -17.33 -1.09 -0.72
CA GLN A 59 -16.62 -0.65 0.49
C GLN A 59 -15.11 -0.91 0.37
N GLY A 60 -14.61 -0.99 -0.86
CA GLY A 60 -13.19 -1.16 -1.13
C GLY A 60 -12.38 0.08 -0.77
N GLY A 61 -11.06 -0.05 -0.76
CA GLY A 61 -10.16 1.02 -0.37
C GLY A 61 -8.71 0.59 -0.42
N CYS A 62 -7.85 1.44 0.13
CA CYS A 62 -6.45 1.17 0.35
C CYS A 62 -6.22 0.98 1.85
N ARG A 63 -5.42 -0.03 2.21
CA ARG A 63 -4.94 -0.25 3.57
C ARG A 63 -3.45 -0.56 3.53
N LEU A 64 -2.71 -0.28 4.60
CA LEU A 64 -1.36 -0.83 4.73
C LEU A 64 -1.42 -2.36 4.80
N THR A 65 -0.56 -3.03 4.03
CA THR A 65 -0.47 -4.50 4.01
C THR A 65 0.15 -5.04 5.31
N ARG A 66 1.03 -4.25 5.92
CA ARG A 66 1.70 -4.56 7.19
C ARG A 66 2.13 -3.26 7.87
N ASP A 67 2.18 -3.26 9.19
CA ASP A 67 2.72 -2.16 9.98
C ASP A 67 4.11 -1.78 9.43
N LEU A 68 4.36 -0.49 9.18
CA LEU A 68 5.61 0.01 8.58
C LEU A 68 6.85 -0.43 9.39
N HIS A 69 6.68 -0.85 10.64
CA HIS A 69 7.69 -1.49 11.48
C HIS A 69 8.21 -2.85 10.97
N GLY A 70 7.52 -3.53 10.05
CA GLY A 70 7.90 -4.87 9.58
C GLY A 70 8.84 -4.90 8.37
N ILE A 71 9.10 -3.77 7.72
CA ILE A 71 9.77 -3.72 6.40
C ILE A 71 11.30 -3.85 6.53
N THR A 72 11.85 -3.74 7.74
CA THR A 72 13.27 -4.04 7.99
C THR A 72 13.57 -5.55 7.94
N SER A 73 12.55 -6.41 7.86
CA SER A 73 12.74 -7.86 7.89
C SER A 73 12.85 -8.44 6.47
N TRP A 74 14.07 -8.40 5.92
CA TRP A 74 14.54 -9.08 4.71
C TRP A 74 14.35 -10.63 4.73
N THR A 75 13.52 -11.18 5.63
CA THR A 75 13.49 -12.60 5.99
C THR A 75 12.11 -13.21 5.80
N SER A 76 11.60 -13.20 4.56
CA SER A 76 10.49 -14.09 4.21
C SER A 76 10.63 -14.64 2.79
N LEU A 77 11.87 -14.88 2.36
CA LEU A 77 12.18 -15.59 1.11
C LEU A 77 12.21 -17.12 1.30
N THR A 78 11.96 -17.63 2.51
CA THR A 78 12.14 -19.06 2.86
C THR A 78 10.86 -19.89 2.97
N SER A 79 9.65 -19.33 2.84
CA SER A 79 8.42 -20.14 2.96
C SER A 79 7.75 -20.50 1.62
N TRP A 80 8.40 -20.25 0.48
CA TRP A 80 7.86 -20.64 -0.83
C TRP A 80 8.27 -22.05 -1.31
N ASN A 81 9.10 -22.78 -0.57
CA ASN A 81 9.51 -24.14 -0.97
C ASN A 81 9.27 -25.16 0.16
N GLY A 82 8.17 -25.91 0.08
CA GLY A 82 7.98 -27.11 0.91
C GLY A 82 6.60 -27.25 1.54
N LYS A 83 5.55 -27.46 0.74
CA LYS A 83 4.43 -28.35 1.12
C LYS A 83 3.64 -28.78 -0.10
N THR A 84 4.17 -29.76 -0.83
CA THR A 84 3.36 -30.60 -1.72
C THR A 84 2.69 -31.68 -0.89
N ASN A 85 1.36 -31.58 -0.80
CA ASN A 85 0.36 -32.63 -0.73
C ASN A 85 0.70 -33.97 -0.05
N GLY A 86 0.04 -34.19 1.08
CA GLY A 86 -0.31 -35.52 1.58
C GLY A 86 -1.58 -35.40 2.42
N LYS A 87 -2.76 -35.56 1.80
CA LYS A 87 -4.00 -35.89 2.51
C LYS A 87 -4.52 -37.20 1.95
N THR A 88 -4.36 -38.23 2.78
CA THR A 88 -5.17 -39.44 2.85
C THR A 88 -6.62 -39.10 3.17
#